data_AF-A0A2H6N9V5-F1
#
_entry.id   AF-A0A2H6N9V5-F1
#
_cell.length_a   1.000
_cell.length_b   1.000
_cell.length_c   1.000
_cell.angle_alpha   90.00
_cell.angle_beta   90.00
_cell.angle_gamma   90.00
#
_symmetry.space_group_name_H-M   'P 1'
#
loop_
_entity.id
_entity.type
_entity.pdbx_description
1 polymer ?
#
loop_
_entity_poly.entity_id
_entity_poly.type
_entity_poly.pdbx_seq_one_letter_code
_entity_poly.pdbx_strand_id
1 'polypeptide(L)'
;MNFCSALSEDHSFSLKPYTYEFQLENFFTLYNVNAEISPPLGAEYCKTGSLCSLEVSITRLLDLLYVDKDEALTETDGYCTTKLMYEVVDDSSNWAVCGKSSGVISMPVAVQATHKVHMEVMPLFAGYLPFPDVKLFKYLPHHSAHFMQLDADSWIENDNLSVDKNMDDQADNSSIKSRGSIHSTASAEHKGLPMPRLQSFSPGQVFNSSSGMQILVIPSKDDHILEVNVT
;
A
#
# COMPACT_ATOMS: atom_id res chain seq x y z
N MET A 1 -24.79 -11.44 29.91
CA MET A 1 -23.80 -12.16 30.73
C MET A 1 -23.12 -11.14 31.61
N ASN A 2 -23.21 -11.28 32.93
CA ASN A 2 -22.45 -10.47 33.89
C ASN A 2 -21.21 -11.27 34.28
N PHE A 3 -20.03 -10.70 34.09
CA PHE A 3 -18.80 -11.29 34.63
C PHE A 3 -18.61 -10.79 36.06
N CYS A 4 -18.53 -11.73 36.99
CA CYS A 4 -18.22 -11.48 38.39
C CYS A 4 -16.77 -11.95 38.63
N SER A 5 -15.92 -11.10 39.19
CA SER A 5 -14.57 -11.47 39.61
C SER A 5 -14.58 -11.87 41.08
N ALA A 6 -13.91 -12.98 41.41
CA ALA A 6 -13.80 -13.48 42.77
C ALA A 6 -13.02 -12.49 43.68
N LEU A 7 -13.62 -12.12 44.81
CA LEU A 7 -12.92 -11.67 46.03
C LEU A 7 -12.13 -12.87 46.57
N SER A 8 -10.97 -12.79 47.24
CA SER A 8 -10.31 -11.70 47.94
C SER A 8 -8.99 -12.23 48.52
N GLU A 9 -7.87 -11.52 48.33
CA GLU A 9 -6.83 -11.40 49.35
C GLU A 9 -6.48 -9.91 49.48
N ASP A 10 -6.61 -9.42 50.71
CA ASP A 10 -6.69 -8.02 51.09
C ASP A 10 -5.27 -7.42 51.19
N HIS A 11 -4.68 -7.09 50.05
CA HIS A 11 -3.61 -6.10 49.99
C HIS A 11 -4.20 -4.80 49.48
N SER A 12 -4.53 -3.89 50.41
CA SER A 12 -4.95 -2.52 50.10
C SER A 12 -3.76 -1.71 49.57
N PHE A 13 -3.28 -2.05 48.38
CA PHE A 13 -2.48 -1.13 47.59
C PHE A 13 -3.40 0.03 47.20
N SER A 14 -3.27 1.13 47.92
CA SER A 14 -3.89 2.41 47.55
C SER A 14 -3.23 2.89 46.25
N LEU A 15 -3.74 2.42 45.12
CA LEU A 15 -3.33 2.90 43.81
C LEU A 15 -3.88 4.32 43.66
N LYS A 16 -3.01 5.32 43.69
CA LYS A 16 -3.39 6.68 43.32
C LYS A 16 -3.71 6.72 41.82
N PRO A 17 -4.89 7.20 41.41
CA PRO A 17 -5.15 7.44 39.99
C PRO A 17 -4.15 8.48 39.48
N TYR A 18 -3.42 8.12 38.43
CA TYR A 18 -2.58 9.06 37.69
C TYR A 18 -3.47 9.73 36.63
N THR A 19 -3.68 11.04 36.81
CA THR A 19 -4.42 11.85 35.85
C THR A 19 -3.41 12.65 35.02
N TYR A 20 -3.51 12.54 33.70
CA TYR A 20 -2.74 13.34 32.76
C TYR A 20 -3.70 14.12 31.87
N GLU A 21 -3.51 15.43 31.81
CA GLU A 21 -4.27 16.30 30.92
C GLU A 21 -3.42 16.57 29.68
N PHE A 22 -4.02 16.39 28.51
CA PHE A 22 -3.39 16.73 27.24
C PHE A 22 -4.40 17.39 26.33
N GLN A 23 -3.89 18.24 25.43
CA GLN A 23 -4.67 18.94 24.43
C GLN A 23 -4.33 18.37 23.07
N LEU A 24 -5.36 18.05 22.28
CA LEU A 24 -5.25 17.65 20.89
C LEU A 24 -5.58 18.87 20.03
N GLU A 25 -4.57 19.41 19.35
CA GLU A 25 -4.76 20.47 18.36
C GLU A 25 -4.67 19.89 16.94
N ASN A 26 -5.51 20.41 16.04
CA ASN A 26 -5.47 20.08 14.60
C ASN A 26 -5.55 18.58 14.27
N PHE A 27 -6.29 17.82 15.08
CA PHE A 27 -6.57 16.41 14.82
C PHE A 27 -7.79 16.28 13.92
N PHE A 28 -7.59 15.81 12.69
CA PHE A 28 -8.66 15.62 11.73
C PHE A 28 -8.42 14.36 10.90
N THR A 29 -9.51 13.68 10.57
CA THR A 29 -9.49 12.55 9.63
C THR A 29 -9.64 13.09 8.21
N LEU A 30 -8.64 12.80 7.38
CA LEU A 30 -8.55 13.27 6.00
C LEU A 30 -9.15 12.27 5.02
N TYR A 31 -8.94 10.98 5.26
CA TYR A 31 -9.40 9.90 4.41
C TYR A 31 -10.18 8.85 5.21
N ASN A 32 -11.29 8.39 4.64
CA ASN A 32 -11.93 7.13 5.02
C ASN A 32 -11.52 6.03 4.04
N VAL A 33 -11.18 4.87 4.57
CA VAL A 33 -10.90 3.66 3.80
C VAL A 33 -11.92 2.61 4.22
N ASN A 34 -12.66 2.10 3.25
CA ASN A 34 -13.67 1.08 3.47
C ASN A 34 -13.44 -0.10 2.53
N ALA A 35 -13.34 -1.30 3.07
CA ALA A 35 -13.31 -2.54 2.32
C ALA A 35 -14.68 -3.22 2.34
N GLU A 36 -15.12 -3.74 1.21
CA GLU A 36 -16.31 -4.57 1.06
C GLU A 36 -15.93 -5.87 0.35
N ILE A 37 -16.30 -7.00 0.95
CA ILE A 37 -16.07 -8.33 0.37
C ILE A 37 -17.43 -8.90 -0.04
N SER A 38 -17.52 -9.36 -1.28
CA SER A 38 -18.70 -10.03 -1.82
C SER A 38 -18.36 -11.43 -2.32
N PRO A 39 -19.30 -12.39 -2.17
CA PRO A 39 -19.11 -13.73 -2.69
C PRO A 39 -19.05 -13.74 -4.23
N PRO A 40 -18.52 -14.81 -4.84
CA PRO A 40 -18.56 -14.98 -6.28
C PRO A 40 -19.99 -14.84 -6.83
N LEU A 41 -20.12 -14.35 -8.07
CA LEU A 41 -21.41 -14.11 -8.71
C LEU A 41 -22.33 -15.34 -8.63
N GLY A 42 -23.52 -15.16 -8.07
CA GLY A 42 -24.52 -16.22 -7.89
C GLY A 42 -24.36 -17.08 -6.64
N ALA A 43 -23.33 -16.86 -5.82
CA ALA A 43 -23.19 -17.48 -4.50
C ALA A 43 -23.75 -16.57 -3.39
N GLU A 44 -24.34 -17.18 -2.37
CA GLU A 44 -24.86 -16.46 -1.19
C GLU A 44 -23.76 -16.14 -0.16
N TYR A 45 -22.73 -16.99 -0.06
CA TYR A 45 -21.67 -16.87 0.92
C TYR A 45 -20.29 -17.05 0.28
N CYS A 46 -19.28 -16.42 0.89
CA CYS A 46 -17.88 -16.67 0.58
C CYS A 46 -17.54 -18.11 0.99
N LYS A 47 -16.76 -18.81 0.18
CA LYS A 47 -16.35 -20.20 0.45
C LYS A 47 -14.85 -20.32 0.49
N THR A 48 -14.33 -21.13 1.40
CA THR A 48 -12.90 -21.46 1.45
C THR A 48 -12.40 -21.90 0.08
N GLY A 49 -11.29 -21.33 -0.39
CA GLY A 49 -10.69 -21.63 -1.69
C GLY A 49 -11.43 -21.05 -2.90
N SER A 50 -12.49 -20.27 -2.73
CA SER A 50 -13.20 -19.61 -3.84
C SER A 50 -12.84 -18.13 -3.95
N LEU A 51 -12.69 -17.61 -5.17
CA LEU A 51 -12.41 -16.19 -5.41
C LEU A 51 -13.62 -15.33 -5.02
N CYS A 52 -13.40 -14.39 -4.12
CA CYS A 52 -14.35 -13.39 -3.65
C CYS A 52 -13.91 -12.02 -4.16
N SER A 53 -14.86 -11.12 -4.44
CA SER A 53 -14.55 -9.77 -4.89
C SER A 53 -14.31 -8.86 -3.68
N LEU A 54 -13.17 -8.16 -3.68
CA LEU A 54 -12.84 -7.11 -2.71
C LEU A 54 -12.91 -5.74 -3.40
N GLU A 55 -13.81 -4.89 -2.95
CA GLU A 55 -13.84 -3.47 -3.30
C GLU A 55 -13.23 -2.65 -2.16
N VAL A 56 -12.25 -1.81 -2.46
CA VAL A 56 -11.68 -0.83 -1.54
C VAL A 56 -12.09 0.57 -1.99
N SER A 57 -12.89 1.24 -1.18
CA SER A 57 -13.30 2.64 -1.35
C SER A 57 -12.41 3.55 -0.50
N ILE A 58 -11.74 4.50 -1.15
CA ILE A 58 -10.94 5.54 -0.50
C ILE A 58 -11.66 6.87 -0.73
N THR A 59 -12.15 7.49 0.34
CA THR A 59 -12.94 8.73 0.29
C THR A 59 -12.22 9.85 1.02
N ARG A 60 -12.00 10.98 0.36
CA ARG A 60 -11.51 12.19 1.00
C ARG A 60 -12.63 12.88 1.77
N LEU A 61 -12.39 13.23 3.03
CA LEU A 61 -13.41 13.78 3.93
C LEU A 61 -13.36 15.30 4.05
N LEU A 62 -12.21 15.92 3.78
CA LEU A 62 -11.99 17.35 3.96
C LEU A 62 -11.51 18.02 2.67
N ASP A 63 -11.78 19.32 2.55
CA ASP A 63 -11.29 20.14 1.44
C ASP A 63 -9.77 20.37 1.56
N LEU A 64 -9.18 21.17 0.69
CA LEU A 64 -7.76 21.54 0.73
C LEU A 64 -7.41 22.20 2.07
N LEU A 65 -6.53 21.57 2.84
CA LEU A 65 -5.98 22.11 4.08
C LEU A 65 -4.55 22.59 3.85
N TYR A 66 -4.03 23.44 4.74
CA TYR A 66 -2.62 23.84 4.69
C TYR A 66 -1.66 22.64 4.79
N VAL A 67 -2.08 21.57 5.46
CA VAL A 67 -1.32 20.32 5.63
C VAL A 67 -1.24 19.49 4.33
N ASP A 68 -2.10 19.78 3.34
CA ASP A 68 -2.05 19.17 2.01
C ASP A 68 -1.07 19.88 1.08
N LYS A 69 -0.56 21.07 1.43
CA LYS A 69 0.40 21.82 0.61
C LYS A 69 1.81 21.23 0.74
N ASP A 70 1.96 20.01 0.27
CA ASP A 70 3.21 19.26 0.22
C ASP A 70 3.57 18.84 -1.20
N GLU A 71 4.66 18.08 -1.35
CA GLU A 71 5.17 17.62 -2.64
C GLU A 71 4.20 16.67 -3.38
N ALA A 72 3.19 16.08 -2.72
CA ALA A 72 2.18 15.22 -3.36
C ALA A 72 1.06 16.02 -4.04
N LEU A 73 0.87 17.30 -3.69
CA LEU A 73 -0.15 18.14 -4.32
C LEU A 73 0.28 18.51 -5.74
N THR A 74 -0.59 18.23 -6.70
CA THR A 74 -0.44 18.65 -8.09
C THR A 74 -1.63 19.53 -8.45
N GLU A 75 -1.35 20.73 -8.95
CA GLU A 75 -2.36 21.66 -9.48
C GLU A 75 -2.28 21.65 -11.00
N THR A 76 -3.41 21.41 -11.67
CA THR A 76 -3.50 21.42 -13.13
C THR A 76 -4.85 21.99 -13.53
N ASP A 77 -4.86 23.02 -14.36
CA ASP A 77 -6.07 23.67 -14.87
C ASP A 77 -7.05 24.12 -13.76
N GLY A 78 -6.51 24.61 -12.64
CA GLY A 78 -7.30 25.03 -11.47
C GLY A 78 -7.84 23.89 -10.59
N TYR A 79 -7.55 22.63 -10.93
CA TYR A 79 -7.91 21.47 -10.13
C TYR A 79 -6.70 20.96 -9.33
N CYS A 80 -6.90 20.77 -8.03
CA CYS A 80 -5.91 20.20 -7.12
C CYS A 80 -6.14 18.70 -6.96
N THR A 81 -5.08 17.91 -7.09
CA THR A 81 -5.08 16.46 -6.81
C THR A 81 -3.88 16.09 -5.94
N THR A 82 -4.04 15.10 -5.06
CA THR A 82 -2.94 14.50 -4.31
C THR A 82 -2.69 13.08 -4.76
N LYS A 83 -1.42 12.67 -4.89
CA LYS A 83 -1.09 11.28 -5.20
C LYS A 83 -1.04 10.43 -3.93
N LEU A 84 -1.77 9.32 -3.94
CA LEU A 84 -1.84 8.36 -2.85
C LEU A 84 -1.37 7.00 -3.33
N MET A 85 -0.69 6.25 -2.46
CA MET A 85 -0.39 4.83 -2.67
C MET A 85 -1.25 4.02 -1.72
N TYR A 86 -2.02 3.07 -2.26
CA TYR A 86 -2.73 2.09 -1.45
C TYR A 86 -2.00 0.75 -1.49
N GLU A 87 -2.15 -0.02 -0.43
CA GLU A 87 -1.65 -1.39 -0.30
C GLU A 87 -2.67 -2.20 0.51
N VAL A 88 -3.18 -3.28 -0.07
CA VAL A 88 -3.91 -4.32 0.65
C VAL A 88 -2.90 -5.34 1.15
N VAL A 89 -2.83 -5.51 2.47
CA VAL A 89 -1.84 -6.36 3.11
C VAL A 89 -2.23 -7.82 2.92
N ASP A 90 -1.35 -8.57 2.27
CA ASP A 90 -1.43 -10.03 2.21
C ASP A 90 -0.52 -10.60 3.31
N ASP A 91 -1.14 -11.01 4.42
CA ASP A 91 -0.44 -11.69 5.50
C ASP A 91 -0.45 -13.22 5.32
N SER A 92 -1.06 -13.73 4.25
CA SER A 92 -1.27 -15.14 3.94
C SER A 92 -1.91 -15.95 5.08
N SER A 93 -2.55 -15.29 6.05
CA SER A 93 -3.11 -15.95 7.24
C SER A 93 -4.59 -16.28 7.05
N ASN A 94 -5.39 -15.31 6.62
CA ASN A 94 -6.84 -15.49 6.43
C ASN A 94 -7.24 -15.42 4.95
N TRP A 95 -6.51 -14.62 4.19
CA TRP A 95 -6.79 -14.31 2.80
C TRP A 95 -5.52 -14.49 1.97
N ALA A 96 -5.69 -14.93 0.74
CA ALA A 96 -4.72 -14.69 -0.32
C ALA A 96 -5.24 -13.55 -1.19
N VAL A 97 -4.41 -12.52 -1.42
CA VAL A 97 -4.77 -11.40 -2.31
C VAL A 97 -4.35 -11.76 -3.73
N CYS A 98 -5.32 -11.88 -4.63
CA CYS A 98 -5.10 -12.31 -5.99
C CYS A 98 -4.85 -11.10 -6.90
N GLY A 99 -3.68 -11.08 -7.55
CA GLY A 99 -3.31 -10.05 -8.53
C GLY A 99 -2.48 -8.91 -7.93
N LYS A 100 -2.80 -7.66 -8.32
CA LYS A 100 -2.08 -6.47 -7.85
C LYS A 100 -2.73 -5.95 -6.57
N SER A 101 -2.03 -6.10 -5.45
CA SER A 101 -2.51 -5.66 -4.13
C SER A 101 -2.19 -4.20 -3.80
N SER A 102 -1.48 -3.48 -4.67
CA SER A 102 -1.09 -2.09 -4.42
C SER A 102 -1.05 -1.24 -5.69
N GLY A 103 -1.17 0.08 -5.53
CA GLY A 103 -1.15 1.00 -6.66
C GLY A 103 -1.20 2.48 -6.26
N VAL A 104 -0.84 3.34 -7.20
CA VAL A 104 -0.89 4.80 -7.04
C VAL A 104 -2.15 5.36 -7.67
N ILE A 105 -2.83 6.25 -6.96
CA ILE A 105 -4.04 6.93 -7.42
C ILE A 105 -3.87 8.46 -7.31
N SER A 106 -4.43 9.20 -8.26
CA SER A 106 -4.56 10.66 -8.16
C SER A 106 -5.92 10.98 -7.56
N MET A 107 -5.93 11.48 -6.34
CA MET A 107 -7.15 11.79 -5.59
C MET A 107 -7.48 13.28 -5.70
N PRO A 108 -8.65 13.66 -6.21
CA PRO A 108 -9.09 15.05 -6.18
C PRO A 108 -9.14 15.60 -4.75
N VAL A 109 -8.67 16.83 -4.58
CA VAL A 109 -8.78 17.56 -3.31
C VAL A 109 -10.16 18.19 -3.23
N ALA A 110 -11.17 17.33 -3.09
CA ALA A 110 -12.56 17.73 -2.91
C ALA A 110 -13.20 16.83 -1.85
N VAL A 111 -14.06 17.42 -1.02
CA VAL A 111 -14.84 16.68 -0.04
C VAL A 111 -15.69 15.62 -0.75
N GLN A 112 -15.73 14.40 -0.21
CA GLN A 112 -16.40 13.23 -0.76
C GLN A 112 -15.83 12.69 -2.08
N ALA A 113 -14.70 13.22 -2.57
CA ALA A 113 -13.98 12.59 -3.68
C ALA A 113 -13.65 11.14 -3.31
N THR A 114 -14.17 10.20 -4.09
CA THR A 114 -14.06 8.76 -3.81
C THR A 114 -13.41 8.04 -4.98
N HIS A 115 -12.41 7.23 -4.67
CA HIS A 115 -11.77 6.33 -5.61
C HIS A 115 -12.02 4.89 -5.17
N LYS A 116 -12.44 4.02 -6.10
CA LYS A 116 -12.75 2.62 -5.84
C LYS A 116 -11.78 1.72 -6.59
N VAL A 117 -11.16 0.80 -5.86
CA VAL A 117 -10.27 -0.22 -6.43
C VAL A 117 -10.92 -1.58 -6.25
N HIS A 118 -10.89 -2.40 -7.30
CA HIS A 118 -11.41 -3.76 -7.27
C HIS A 118 -10.26 -4.76 -7.42
N MET A 119 -10.29 -5.81 -6.61
CA MET A 119 -9.37 -6.95 -6.69
C MET A 119 -10.08 -8.21 -6.21
N GLU A 120 -9.41 -9.36 -6.35
CA GLU A 120 -9.93 -10.64 -5.89
C GLU A 120 -9.18 -11.09 -4.65
N VAL A 121 -9.89 -11.72 -3.71
CA VAL A 121 -9.31 -12.36 -2.54
C VAL A 121 -9.87 -13.77 -2.39
N MET A 122 -9.04 -14.69 -1.92
CA MET A 122 -9.44 -16.07 -1.67
C MET A 122 -9.33 -16.35 -0.16
N PRO A 123 -10.43 -16.73 0.52
CA PRO A 123 -10.35 -17.08 1.93
C PRO A 123 -9.66 -18.44 2.09
N LEU A 124 -8.68 -18.48 2.99
CA LEU A 124 -7.85 -19.66 3.26
C LEU A 124 -8.46 -20.58 4.33
N PHE A 125 -9.35 -20.02 5.16
CA PHE A 125 -10.04 -20.73 6.23
C PHE A 125 -11.55 -20.48 6.19
N ALA A 126 -12.32 -21.32 6.86
CA ALA A 126 -13.74 -21.10 7.13
C ALA A 126 -13.94 -20.44 8.49
N GLY A 127 -15.09 -19.81 8.69
CA GLY A 127 -15.45 -19.08 9.92
C GLY A 127 -15.61 -17.59 9.69
N TYR A 128 -15.53 -16.81 10.76
CA TYR A 128 -15.59 -15.35 10.69
C TYR A 128 -14.20 -14.79 10.45
N LEU A 129 -13.86 -14.50 9.20
CA LEU A 129 -12.57 -13.93 8.84
C LEU A 129 -12.60 -12.41 8.98
N PRO A 130 -11.59 -11.79 9.61
CA PRO A 130 -11.45 -10.33 9.60
C PRO A 130 -11.19 -9.85 8.17
N PHE A 131 -11.60 -8.62 7.87
CA PHE A 131 -11.26 -8.00 6.59
C PHE A 131 -9.75 -7.78 6.49
N PRO A 132 -9.15 -7.86 5.27
CA PRO A 132 -7.73 -7.60 5.09
C PRO A 132 -7.42 -6.13 5.39
N ASP A 133 -6.23 -5.88 5.94
CA ASP A 133 -5.78 -4.53 6.25
C ASP A 133 -5.48 -3.76 4.97
N VAL A 134 -5.92 -2.50 4.92
CA VAL A 134 -5.63 -1.57 3.83
C VAL A 134 -4.80 -0.40 4.35
N LYS A 135 -3.59 -0.26 3.83
CA LYS A 135 -2.69 0.84 4.14
C LYS A 135 -2.78 1.92 3.07
N LEU A 136 -2.67 3.16 3.50
CA LEU A 136 -2.67 4.33 2.64
C LEU A 136 -1.46 5.20 2.97
N PHE A 137 -0.77 5.64 1.94
CA PHE A 137 0.41 6.50 2.04
C PHE A 137 0.29 7.69 1.10
N LYS A 138 0.91 8.80 1.45
CA LYS A 138 1.17 9.88 0.50
C LYS A 138 2.26 9.42 -0.47
N TYR A 139 2.02 9.61 -1.76
CA TYR A 139 2.99 9.33 -2.81
C TYR A 139 3.65 10.64 -3.25
N LEU A 140 4.90 10.85 -2.86
CA LEU A 140 5.67 12.04 -3.16
C LEU A 140 6.48 11.80 -4.45
N PRO A 141 6.12 12.41 -5.58
CA PRO A 141 6.92 12.34 -6.79
C PRO A 141 8.29 12.97 -6.52
N HIS A 142 9.30 12.49 -7.23
CA HIS A 142 10.49 13.31 -7.33
C HIS A 142 10.30 14.40 -8.34
N HIS A 143 10.12 15.59 -7.79
CA HIS A 143 10.62 16.79 -8.42
C HIS A 143 12.14 16.68 -8.33
N SER A 144 12.82 16.32 -9.41
CA SER A 144 14.23 16.71 -9.58
C SER A 144 14.35 18.17 -9.14
N ALA A 145 15.45 18.57 -8.51
CA ALA A 145 15.70 19.91 -7.96
C ALA A 145 15.70 21.08 -8.99
N HIS A 146 14.77 21.11 -9.94
CA HIS A 146 14.58 22.12 -10.97
C HIS A 146 13.51 23.14 -10.56
N PHE A 147 13.53 23.59 -9.30
CA PHE A 147 12.94 24.88 -8.93
C PHE A 147 13.99 25.88 -8.42
N MET A 148 15.29 25.52 -8.44
CA MET A 148 16.41 26.36 -8.01
C MET A 148 17.60 26.35 -9.00
N GLN A 149 17.38 26.03 -10.29
CA GLN A 149 18.37 26.28 -11.35
C GLN A 149 17.74 27.19 -12.41
N LEU A 150 17.38 28.40 -12.01
CA LEU A 150 17.40 29.54 -12.92
C LEU A 150 18.88 29.82 -13.20
N ASP A 151 19.24 29.79 -14.49
CA ASP A 151 20.48 30.31 -15.07
C ASP A 151 21.78 29.59 -14.70
N ALA A 152 22.01 28.39 -15.25
CA ALA A 152 23.36 27.83 -15.30
C ALA A 152 23.72 27.06 -16.58
N ASP A 153 22.92 27.11 -17.64
CA ASP A 153 23.23 26.42 -18.91
C ASP A 153 23.23 27.38 -20.12
N SER A 154 23.85 28.55 -19.96
CA SER A 154 24.24 29.45 -21.06
C SER A 154 25.53 29.01 -21.78
N TRP A 155 26.06 27.80 -21.56
CA TRP A 155 27.42 27.45 -22.00
C TRP A 155 27.58 26.02 -22.50
N ILE A 156 26.86 25.60 -23.53
CA ILE A 156 27.41 24.64 -24.51
C ILE A 156 26.83 24.93 -25.90
N GLU A 157 27.30 26.02 -26.52
CA GLU A 157 27.25 26.13 -27.98
C GLU A 157 28.43 25.35 -28.59
N ASN A 158 28.12 24.68 -29.70
CA ASN A 158 29.01 24.20 -30.75
C ASN A 158 29.75 22.88 -30.51
N ASP A 159 29.21 21.83 -31.13
CA ASP A 159 30.04 20.78 -31.72
C ASP A 159 29.70 20.66 -33.21
N ASN A 160 30.57 21.22 -34.04
CA ASN A 160 30.54 21.15 -35.49
C ASN A 160 31.73 20.29 -35.96
N LEU A 161 31.42 19.23 -36.74
CA LEU A 161 32.27 18.55 -37.74
C LEU A 161 33.48 17.74 -37.18
N SER A 162 33.91 16.57 -37.68
CA SER A 162 33.60 15.73 -38.84
C SER A 162 34.64 14.57 -38.93
N VAL A 163 34.36 13.51 -39.74
CA VAL A 163 35.35 12.66 -40.50
C VAL A 163 36.19 11.66 -39.65
N ASP A 164 36.47 10.38 -39.98
CA ASP A 164 36.32 9.51 -41.16
C ASP A 164 36.33 8.01 -40.76
N LYS A 165 36.03 7.17 -41.76
CA LYS A 165 36.23 5.71 -41.92
C LYS A 165 37.38 5.05 -41.14
N ASN A 166 37.14 3.78 -40.73
CA ASN A 166 38.00 2.67 -41.15
C ASN A 166 37.23 1.32 -41.21
N MET A 167 37.60 0.53 -42.22
CA MET A 167 37.04 -0.74 -42.68
C MET A 167 37.69 -1.97 -42.02
N ASP A 168 36.97 -3.09 -42.15
CA ASP A 168 37.41 -4.51 -42.27
C ASP A 168 37.43 -5.47 -41.06
N ASP A 169 36.52 -6.44 -41.19
CA ASP A 169 36.69 -7.91 -41.19
C ASP A 169 37.03 -8.72 -39.91
N GLN A 170 36.17 -9.73 -39.69
CA GLN A 170 36.52 -11.17 -39.66
C GLN A 170 36.07 -12.00 -38.44
N ALA A 171 35.13 -12.92 -38.74
CA ALA A 171 34.95 -14.32 -38.32
C ALA A 171 35.06 -14.77 -36.84
N ASP A 172 33.99 -15.46 -36.42
CA ASP A 172 33.93 -16.73 -35.70
C ASP A 172 34.89 -16.99 -34.52
N ASN A 173 34.34 -17.10 -33.30
CA ASN A 173 34.54 -18.34 -32.54
C ASN A 173 33.51 -18.53 -31.42
N SER A 174 33.03 -19.77 -31.32
CA SER A 174 32.22 -20.26 -30.21
C SER A 174 33.13 -20.86 -29.13
N SER A 175 32.94 -20.49 -27.86
CA SER A 175 33.45 -21.33 -26.77
C SER A 175 32.66 -21.14 -25.47
N ILE A 176 31.98 -22.22 -25.11
CA ILE A 176 31.35 -22.50 -23.84
C ILE A 176 32.44 -22.62 -22.76
N LYS A 177 32.26 -21.98 -21.59
CA LYS A 177 32.35 -22.60 -20.24
C LYS A 177 32.55 -21.59 -19.09
N SER A 178 31.76 -21.84 -18.04
CA SER A 178 32.11 -21.82 -16.60
C SER A 178 32.06 -20.53 -15.77
N ARG A 179 31.02 -20.49 -14.93
CA ARG A 179 31.06 -20.41 -13.44
C ARG A 179 32.17 -19.59 -12.77
N GLY A 180 31.74 -18.51 -12.12
CA GLY A 180 32.38 -17.79 -11.01
C GLY A 180 31.74 -16.42 -10.93
N SER A 181 30.70 -16.18 -10.13
CA SER A 181 30.75 -15.78 -8.71
C SER A 181 31.96 -14.91 -8.35
N ILE A 182 31.69 -13.89 -7.53
CA ILE A 182 32.60 -12.93 -6.89
C ILE A 182 33.37 -11.97 -7.83
N HIS A 183 32.71 -10.86 -8.17
CA HIS A 183 33.10 -9.50 -7.75
C HIS A 183 32.31 -8.48 -8.59
N SER A 184 31.22 -7.92 -8.04
CA SER A 184 30.68 -6.66 -8.55
C SER A 184 31.57 -5.54 -8.02
N THR A 185 32.68 -5.30 -8.71
CA THR A 185 33.48 -4.10 -8.54
C THR A 185 32.62 -2.89 -8.87
N ALA A 186 32.47 -2.00 -7.90
CA ALA A 186 31.88 -0.69 -8.07
C ALA A 186 32.54 0.03 -9.25
N SER A 187 31.77 0.33 -10.30
CA SER A 187 32.09 1.37 -11.28
C SER A 187 30.86 1.68 -12.13
N ALA A 188 30.13 2.69 -11.68
CA ALA A 188 29.49 3.72 -12.48
C ALA A 188 28.56 4.46 -11.52
N GLU A 189 28.86 5.73 -11.28
CA GLU A 189 27.92 6.68 -10.73
C GLU A 189 26.74 6.84 -11.70
N HIS A 190 25.87 5.83 -11.76
CA HIS A 190 24.50 6.09 -12.11
C HIS A 190 23.98 6.97 -10.98
N LYS A 191 23.98 8.29 -11.19
CA LYS A 191 23.00 9.17 -10.55
C LYS A 191 21.64 8.58 -10.92
N GLY A 192 21.21 7.59 -10.12
CA GLY A 192 19.93 6.94 -10.28
C GLY A 192 18.90 8.05 -10.33
N LEU A 193 18.00 7.97 -11.30
CA LEU A 193 16.87 8.88 -11.36
C LEU A 193 16.24 8.93 -9.97
N PRO A 194 15.89 10.12 -9.47
CA PRO A 194 15.42 10.23 -8.11
C PRO A 194 14.16 9.34 -7.95
N MET A 195 14.15 8.46 -6.94
CA MET A 195 13.17 7.37 -6.71
C MET A 195 11.98 7.74 -5.79
N PRO A 196 10.73 7.82 -6.29
CA PRO A 196 9.59 8.40 -5.57
C PRO A 196 9.46 7.93 -4.12
N ARG A 197 9.08 8.84 -3.22
CA ARG A 197 9.05 8.58 -1.78
C ARG A 197 7.63 8.31 -1.31
N LEU A 198 7.47 7.33 -0.41
CA LEU A 198 6.23 7.09 0.31
C LEU A 198 6.30 7.73 1.70
N GLN A 199 5.26 8.44 2.09
CA GLN A 199 5.15 9.03 3.42
C GLN A 199 3.87 8.55 4.11
N SER A 200 4.00 8.08 5.35
CA SER A 200 2.85 7.73 6.19
C SER A 200 2.05 8.96 6.57
N PHE A 201 0.74 8.78 6.70
CA PHE A 201 -0.12 9.78 7.32
C PHE A 201 0.12 9.87 8.82
N SER A 202 -0.14 11.05 9.39
CA SER A 202 -0.14 11.23 10.84
C SER A 202 -1.28 10.41 11.47
N PRO A 203 -1.14 9.98 12.74
CA PRO A 203 -2.20 9.28 13.45
C PRO A 203 -3.55 10.00 13.34
N GLY A 204 -4.61 9.26 13.03
CA GLY A 204 -5.97 9.78 12.91
C GLY A 204 -6.36 10.37 11.55
N GLN A 205 -5.39 10.65 10.67
CA GLN A 205 -5.69 11.21 9.34
C GLN A 205 -6.29 10.19 8.37
N VAL A 206 -6.06 8.89 8.58
CA VAL A 206 -6.69 7.81 7.83
C VAL A 206 -7.51 6.99 8.80
N PHE A 207 -8.81 6.91 8.54
CA PHE A 207 -9.73 6.05 9.27
C PHE A 207 -10.10 4.85 8.41
N ASN A 208 -9.99 3.64 8.95
CA ASN A 208 -10.45 2.42 8.29
C ASN A 208 -11.81 2.03 8.88
N SER A 209 -12.90 2.31 8.15
CA SER A 209 -14.26 1.99 8.61
C SER A 209 -14.55 0.49 8.63
N SER A 210 -13.82 -0.30 7.84
CA SER A 210 -13.90 -1.76 7.84
C SER A 210 -13.04 -2.44 8.92
N SER A 211 -12.27 -1.66 9.69
CA SER A 211 -11.46 -2.21 10.78
C SER A 211 -12.34 -2.88 11.83
N GLY A 212 -12.03 -4.14 12.14
CA GLY A 212 -12.81 -4.94 13.10
C GLY A 212 -14.09 -5.57 12.53
N MET A 213 -14.39 -5.36 11.24
CA MET A 213 -15.44 -6.12 10.56
C MET A 213 -14.97 -7.54 10.27
N GLN A 214 -15.92 -8.47 10.21
CA GLN A 214 -15.68 -9.86 9.83
C GLN A 214 -16.75 -10.34 8.86
N ILE A 215 -16.39 -11.29 7.99
CA ILE A 215 -17.31 -11.93 7.06
C ILE A 215 -17.35 -13.45 7.32
N LEU A 216 -18.54 -14.03 7.22
CA LEU A 216 -18.73 -15.47 7.33
C LEU A 216 -18.26 -16.15 6.04
N VAL A 217 -17.30 -17.06 6.18
CA VAL A 217 -16.83 -17.96 5.13
C VAL A 217 -17.25 -19.38 5.47
N ILE A 218 -17.92 -20.05 4.54
CA ILE A 218 -18.31 -21.45 4.71
C ILE A 218 -17.25 -22.40 4.13
N PRO A 219 -17.07 -23.60 4.71
CA PRO A 219 -16.17 -24.59 4.13
C PRO A 219 -16.55 -24.93 2.69
N SER A 220 -15.56 -25.21 1.85
CA SER A 220 -15.82 -25.92 0.60
C SER A 220 -16.29 -27.34 0.93
N LYS A 221 -17.08 -27.95 0.03
CA LYS A 221 -17.58 -29.33 0.19
C LYS A 221 -16.49 -30.41 -0.01
N ASP A 222 -15.21 -30.04 0.02
CA ASP A 222 -14.15 -31.05 -0.04
C ASP A 222 -14.00 -31.69 1.34
N ASP A 223 -14.69 -32.82 1.44
CA ASP A 223 -14.60 -33.82 2.48
C ASP A 223 -13.13 -34.24 2.71
N HIS A 224 -12.46 -33.60 3.67
CA HIS A 224 -11.42 -34.31 4.40
C HIS A 224 -12.09 -35.30 5.35
N ILE A 225 -12.62 -36.39 4.79
CA ILE A 225 -12.80 -37.62 5.55
C ILE A 225 -11.38 -38.00 6.01
N LEU A 226 -11.08 -37.74 7.28
CA LEU A 226 -10.01 -38.43 7.97
C LEU A 226 -10.42 -39.90 8.00
N GLU A 227 -9.97 -40.69 7.01
CA GLU A 227 -10.01 -42.14 7.10
C GLU A 227 -9.08 -42.55 8.26
N VAL A 228 -9.66 -42.64 9.45
CA VAL A 228 -8.99 -43.23 10.60
C VAL A 228 -8.99 -44.73 10.36
N ASN A 229 -7.92 -45.25 9.75
CA ASN A 229 -7.66 -46.67 9.70
C ASN A 229 -7.40 -47.16 11.13
N VAL A 230 -8.42 -47.69 11.78
CA VAL A 230 -8.28 -48.48 13.00
C VAL A 230 -7.56 -49.76 12.61
N THR A 231 -6.32 -49.92 13.09
CA THR A 231 -5.53 -51.15 12.96
C THR A 231 -5.81 -52.07 14.13
#